data_AF-A0A1B6J7Q0-F1
#
_entry.id   AF-A0A1B6J7Q0-F1
#
_cell.length_a   1.000
_cell.length_b   1.000
_cell.length_c   1.000
_cell.angle_alpha   90.00
_cell.angle_beta   90.00
_cell.angle_gamma   90.00
#
_symmetry.space_group_name_H-M   'P 1'
#
loop_
_entity.id
_entity.type
_entity.pdbx_description
1 polymer ?
#
loop_
_entity_poly.entity_id
_entity_poly.type
_entity_poly.pdbx_seq_one_letter_code
_entity_poly.pdbx_strand_id
1 'polypeptide(L)'
;FNKSFTFIHQMDVTEHDFFHNVITRYKQIRTPPGDFHKEQPSDKKWAFPFVVNAFYDVTLNSIVIPLAVLTQPYFNKDVPLYIPYATMGLVFSHEMLHGFDLLGVDYGETGLRSPWMTPEARLRLEARLECVAK
;
A
#
# COMPACT_ATOMS: atom_id res chain seq x y z
N PHE A 1 12.90 -14.10 -2.20
CA PHE A 1 13.73 -12.89 -2.12
C PHE A 1 14.54 -12.56 -3.40
N ASN A 2 14.68 -13.44 -4.40
CA ASN A 2 15.62 -13.23 -5.52
C ASN A 2 15.11 -12.52 -6.80
N LYS A 3 13.79 -12.30 -7.00
CA LYS A 3 13.27 -11.77 -8.28
C LYS A 3 13.11 -10.25 -8.35
N SER A 4 13.12 -9.54 -7.22
CA SER A 4 12.87 -8.08 -7.19
C SER A 4 14.11 -7.26 -7.58
N PHE A 5 15.32 -7.80 -7.39
CA PHE A 5 16.58 -7.06 -7.61
C PHE A 5 17.04 -7.03 -9.08
N THR A 6 16.60 -7.95 -9.93
CA THR A 6 17.05 -8.06 -11.33
C THR A 6 16.69 -6.85 -12.19
N PHE A 7 15.67 -6.07 -11.83
CA PHE A 7 15.28 -4.89 -12.59
C PHE A 7 16.25 -3.71 -12.39
N ILE A 8 16.89 -3.58 -11.22
CA ILE A 8 17.79 -2.45 -10.93
C ILE A 8 19.18 -2.65 -11.58
N HIS A 9 19.62 -3.90 -11.78
CA HIS A 9 20.94 -4.22 -12.31
C HIS A 9 21.16 -3.91 -13.81
N GLN A 10 20.14 -3.40 -14.52
CA GLN A 10 20.22 -3.08 -15.95
C GLN A 10 20.51 -1.60 -16.25
N MET A 11 20.79 -0.76 -15.26
CA MET A 11 21.16 0.63 -15.48
C MET A 11 22.64 0.87 -15.22
N ASP A 12 23.28 1.55 -16.17
CA ASP A 12 24.57 2.20 -15.96
C ASP A 12 24.33 3.61 -15.42
N VAL A 13 24.80 3.89 -14.21
CA VAL A 13 24.62 5.17 -13.52
C VAL A 13 25.97 5.86 -13.42
N THR A 14 26.11 7.01 -14.06
CA THR A 14 27.39 7.74 -14.11
C THR A 14 27.35 8.99 -13.21
N GLU A 15 28.45 9.33 -12.53
CA GLU A 15 28.48 10.46 -11.60
C GLU A 15 28.29 11.82 -12.30
N HIS A 16 28.69 11.93 -13.57
CA HIS A 16 28.80 13.21 -14.27
C HIS A 16 27.61 13.55 -15.19
N ASP A 17 26.63 12.66 -15.33
CA ASP A 17 25.45 12.89 -16.18
C ASP A 17 24.13 12.61 -15.44
N PHE A 18 23.77 13.55 -14.57
CA PHE A 18 22.52 13.50 -13.82
C PHE A 18 21.29 13.39 -14.73
N PHE A 19 21.25 14.14 -15.84
CA PHE A 19 20.08 14.18 -16.71
C PHE A 19 19.87 12.84 -17.41
N HIS A 20 20.94 12.24 -17.96
CA HIS A 20 20.87 10.90 -18.55
C HIS A 20 20.38 9.87 -17.54
N ASN A 21 20.95 9.86 -16.33
CA ASN A 21 20.55 8.92 -15.27
C ASN A 21 19.05 9.02 -14.96
N VAL A 22 18.54 10.24 -14.81
CA VAL A 22 17.12 10.50 -14.50
C VAL A 22 16.22 10.04 -15.65
N ILE A 23 16.53 10.40 -16.89
CA ILE A 23 15.71 10.02 -18.05
C ILE A 23 15.73 8.50 -18.29
N THR A 24 16.89 7.86 -18.18
CA THR A 24 17.03 6.41 -18.32
C THR A 24 16.22 5.69 -17.23
N ARG A 25 16.32 6.13 -15.97
CA ARG A 25 15.51 5.56 -14.88
C ARG A 25 14.01 5.79 -15.07
N TYR A 26 13.62 6.99 -15.50
CA TYR A 26 12.22 7.31 -15.78
C TYR A 26 11.65 6.40 -16.89
N LYS A 27 12.38 6.21 -17.99
CA LYS A 27 11.98 5.29 -19.06
C LYS A 27 11.88 3.85 -18.56
N GLN A 28 12.81 3.42 -17.71
CA GLN A 28 12.80 2.07 -17.15
C GLN A 28 11.56 1.83 -16.30
N ILE A 29 11.25 2.70 -15.33
CA ILE A 29 10.06 2.57 -14.45
C ILE A 29 8.76 2.56 -15.27
N ARG A 30 8.72 3.30 -16.38
CA ARG A 30 7.54 3.43 -17.25
C ARG A 30 7.41 2.31 -18.27
N THR A 31 8.47 1.53 -18.52
CA THR A 31 8.42 0.37 -19.40
C THR A 31 7.89 -0.81 -18.60
N PRO A 32 6.66 -1.29 -18.84
CA PRO A 32 6.16 -2.47 -18.16
C PRO A 32 7.02 -3.67 -18.56
N PRO A 33 7.34 -4.58 -17.63
CA PRO A 33 7.82 -5.91 -18.00
C PRO A 33 6.88 -6.54 -19.04
N GLY A 34 7.41 -7.24 -20.04
CA GLY A 34 6.58 -7.81 -21.13
C GLY A 34 5.52 -8.81 -20.67
N ASP A 35 5.61 -9.28 -19.43
CA ASP A 35 4.70 -10.19 -18.72
C ASP A 35 3.84 -9.49 -17.65
N PHE A 36 3.83 -8.16 -17.58
CA PHE A 36 3.11 -7.38 -16.57
C PHE A 36 1.60 -7.72 -16.47
N HIS A 37 0.99 -8.15 -17.58
CA HIS A 37 -0.41 -8.58 -17.62
C HIS A 37 -0.64 -10.07 -17.32
N LYS A 38 0.43 -10.88 -17.22
CA LYS A 38 0.36 -12.33 -17.05
C LYS A 38 0.57 -12.78 -15.61
N GLU A 39 1.25 -11.98 -14.78
CA GLU A 39 1.45 -12.31 -13.38
C GLU A 39 0.24 -11.87 -12.54
N GLN A 40 -0.35 -12.81 -11.81
CA GLN A 40 -1.34 -12.46 -10.79
C GLN A 40 -0.69 -11.54 -9.74
N PRO A 41 -1.48 -10.67 -9.08
CA PRO A 41 -1.01 -9.89 -7.95
C PRO A 41 -0.25 -10.78 -6.96
N SER A 42 1.09 -10.66 -6.91
CA SER A 42 1.88 -11.43 -5.96
C SER A 42 2.00 -10.66 -4.65
N ASP A 43 2.05 -11.37 -3.54
CA ASP A 43 2.29 -10.82 -2.19
C ASP A 43 3.66 -10.09 -2.05
N LYS A 44 4.47 -10.08 -3.12
CA LYS A 44 5.82 -9.49 -3.16
C LYS A 44 5.86 -8.11 -3.81
N LYS A 45 4.72 -7.46 -4.06
CA LYS A 45 4.65 -6.12 -4.70
C LYS A 45 5.34 -5.01 -3.91
N TRP A 46 5.52 -5.17 -2.61
CA TRP A 46 6.00 -4.11 -1.72
C TRP A 46 7.52 -4.17 -1.54
N ALA A 47 8.21 -3.12 -1.99
CA ALA A 47 9.68 -3.03 -2.00
C ALA A 47 10.22 -1.73 -1.37
N PHE A 48 9.46 -1.11 -0.46
CA PHE A 48 9.84 0.18 0.15
C PHE A 48 9.88 0.10 1.69
N PRO A 49 10.81 -0.68 2.28
CA PRO A 49 10.84 -0.90 3.73
C PRO A 49 11.16 0.37 4.54
N PHE A 50 11.75 1.38 3.90
CA PHE A 50 12.22 2.62 4.52
C PHE A 50 11.21 3.76 4.50
N VAL A 51 10.01 3.54 3.97
CA VAL A 51 8.96 4.55 3.95
C VAL A 51 8.28 4.61 5.33
N VAL A 52 8.25 5.79 5.94
CA VAL A 52 7.51 6.03 7.19
C VAL A 52 6.06 6.33 6.84
N ASN A 53 5.31 5.29 6.47
CA ASN A 53 3.88 5.34 6.18
C ASN A 53 3.25 3.95 6.29
N ALA A 54 1.92 3.83 6.30
CA ALA A 54 1.19 2.58 6.19
C ALA A 54 0.24 2.63 4.98
N PHE A 55 -0.17 1.47 4.47
CA PHE A 55 -1.02 1.39 3.28
C PHE A 55 -1.98 0.21 3.34
N TYR A 56 -3.16 0.40 2.73
CA TYR A 56 -4.07 -0.66 2.35
C TYR A 56 -4.00 -0.92 0.84
N ASP A 57 -3.66 -2.15 0.45
CA ASP A 57 -3.69 -2.62 -0.94
C ASP A 57 -5.02 -3.30 -1.22
N VAL A 58 -5.93 -2.59 -1.88
CA VAL A 58 -7.23 -3.13 -2.26
C VAL A 58 -7.14 -4.31 -3.23
N THR A 59 -6.09 -4.38 -4.07
CA THR A 59 -5.93 -5.45 -5.07
C THR A 59 -5.46 -6.76 -4.47
N LEU A 60 -4.86 -6.70 -3.28
CA LEU A 60 -4.42 -7.85 -2.50
C LEU A 60 -5.25 -8.06 -1.23
N ASN A 61 -6.20 -7.16 -0.95
CA ASN A 61 -6.94 -7.10 0.31
C ASN A 61 -6.00 -7.23 1.52
N SER A 62 -4.94 -6.40 1.55
CA SER A 62 -3.87 -6.53 2.56
C SER A 62 -3.43 -5.19 3.12
N ILE A 63 -3.01 -5.20 4.39
CA ILE A 63 -2.41 -4.05 5.07
C ILE A 63 -0.90 -4.21 5.01
N VAL A 64 -0.21 -3.14 4.64
CA VAL A 64 1.22 -3.10 4.45
C VAL A 64 1.82 -2.12 5.44
N ILE A 65 2.62 -2.66 6.36
CA ILE A 65 3.38 -1.88 7.34
C ILE A 65 4.88 -2.03 7.03
N PRO A 66 5.50 -1.02 6.41
CA PRO A 66 6.95 -0.95 6.26
C PRO A 66 7.68 -0.97 7.60
N LEU A 67 8.90 -1.50 7.59
CA LEU A 67 9.74 -1.62 8.78
C LEU A 67 10.02 -0.26 9.44
N ALA A 68 10.15 0.82 8.66
CA ALA A 68 10.44 2.15 9.21
C ALA A 68 9.35 2.68 10.15
N VAL A 69 8.08 2.27 9.97
CA VAL A 69 6.98 2.61 10.90
C VAL A 69 7.09 1.84 12.22
N LEU A 70 7.72 0.66 12.22
CA LEU A 70 7.90 -0.18 13.42
C LEU A 70 9.07 0.29 14.31
N THR A 71 9.30 1.60 14.36
CA THR A 71 10.34 2.24 15.16
C THR A 71 9.75 3.33 16.05
N GLN A 72 10.53 3.89 16.97
CA GLN A 72 10.06 5.01 17.78
C GLN A 72 9.71 6.23 16.92
N PRO A 73 8.66 6.99 17.25
CA PRO A 73 7.82 6.90 18.46
C PRO A 73 6.64 5.91 18.37
N TYR A 74 6.44 5.26 17.23
CA TYR A 74 5.24 4.49 16.94
C TYR A 74 5.24 3.10 17.59
N PHE A 75 6.39 2.44 17.65
CA PHE A 75 6.51 1.13 18.28
C PHE A 75 7.83 1.03 19.08
N ASN A 76 7.70 0.66 20.36
CA ASN A 76 8.82 0.26 21.20
C ASN A 76 8.32 -0.84 22.15
N LYS A 77 9.08 -1.92 22.31
CA LYS A 77 8.74 -3.03 23.22
C LYS A 77 8.95 -2.68 24.71
N ASP A 78 9.76 -1.65 24.98
CA ASP A 78 10.18 -1.27 26.33
C ASP A 78 9.24 -0.20 26.95
N VAL A 79 8.14 0.16 26.27
CA VAL A 79 7.12 1.09 26.79
C VAL A 79 5.86 0.35 27.23
N PRO A 80 5.02 0.94 28.11
CA PRO A 80 3.75 0.34 28.50
C PRO A 80 2.87 0.02 27.29
N LEU A 81 2.21 -1.15 27.30
CA LEU A 81 1.46 -1.68 26.16
C LEU A 81 0.39 -0.72 25.62
N TYR A 82 -0.20 0.13 26.45
CA TYR A 82 -1.20 1.10 25.99
C TYR A 82 -0.66 2.06 24.92
N ILE A 83 0.65 2.30 24.86
CA ILE A 83 1.28 3.17 23.84
C ILE A 83 1.22 2.52 22.46
N PRO A 84 1.81 1.35 22.19
CA PRO A 84 1.70 0.70 20.88
C PRO A 84 0.26 0.37 20.50
N TYR A 85 -0.63 0.09 21.47
CA TYR A 85 -2.06 -0.05 21.18
C TYR A 85 -2.68 1.27 20.68
N ALA A 86 -2.35 2.40 21.28
CA ALA A 86 -2.86 3.70 20.84
C ALA A 86 -2.26 4.14 19.49
N THR A 87 -0.97 3.92 19.27
CA THR A 87 -0.27 4.35 18.05
C THR A 87 -0.50 3.37 16.91
N MET A 88 0.05 2.15 17.01
CA MET A 88 -0.05 1.14 15.95
C MET A 88 -1.46 0.62 15.82
N GLY A 89 -2.22 0.48 16.91
CA GLY A 89 -3.62 0.08 16.82
C GLY A 89 -4.47 1.07 16.03
N LEU A 90 -4.22 2.39 16.17
CA LEU A 90 -4.85 3.41 15.34
C LEU A 90 -4.44 3.27 13.87
N VAL A 91 -3.14 3.07 13.59
CA VAL A 91 -2.64 2.87 12.21
C VAL A 91 -3.28 1.64 11.57
N PHE A 92 -3.26 0.48 12.25
CA PHE A 92 -3.91 -0.72 11.74
C PHE A 92 -5.40 -0.52 11.49
N SER A 93 -6.10 0.14 12.41
CA SER A 93 -7.53 0.40 12.25
C SER A 93 -7.82 1.35 11.09
N HIS A 94 -6.97 2.36 10.89
CA HIS A 94 -7.06 3.28 9.76
C HIS A 94 -6.91 2.53 8.43
N GLU A 95 -5.86 1.71 8.29
CA GLU A 95 -5.65 0.93 7.06
C GLU A 95 -6.73 -0.13 6.85
N MET A 96 -7.25 -0.76 7.92
CA MET A 96 -8.39 -1.67 7.81
C MET A 96 -9.63 -0.97 7.24
N LEU A 97 -9.88 0.27 7.64
CA LEU A 97 -11.06 1.03 7.21
C LEU A 97 -10.99 1.45 5.74
N HIS A 98 -9.80 1.49 5.12
CA HIS A 98 -9.69 1.69 3.67
C HIS A 98 -10.31 0.54 2.86
N GLY A 99 -10.48 -0.65 3.43
CA GLY A 99 -11.29 -1.71 2.83
C GLY A 99 -12.79 -1.42 2.81
N PHE A 100 -13.26 -0.44 3.59
CA PHE A 100 -14.67 -0.14 3.80
C PHE A 100 -15.02 1.34 3.54
N ASP A 101 -14.09 2.13 3.02
CA ASP A 101 -14.40 3.48 2.53
C ASP A 101 -15.16 3.43 1.19
N LEU A 102 -15.54 4.60 0.65
CA LEU A 102 -16.33 4.68 -0.59
C LEU A 102 -15.69 3.96 -1.79
N LEU A 103 -14.36 3.81 -1.81
CA LEU A 103 -13.64 3.11 -2.86
C LEU A 103 -13.45 1.64 -2.50
N GLY A 104 -13.11 1.35 -1.23
CA GLY A 104 -12.86 0.01 -0.73
C GLY A 104 -14.06 -0.93 -0.85
N VAL A 105 -15.27 -0.42 -0.56
CA VAL A 105 -16.50 -1.24 -0.58
C VAL A 105 -16.86 -1.80 -1.96
N ASP A 106 -16.26 -1.29 -3.03
CA ASP A 106 -16.47 -1.84 -4.37
C ASP A 106 -15.70 -3.14 -4.61
N TYR A 107 -14.80 -3.52 -3.69
CA TYR A 107 -13.91 -4.67 -3.82
C TYR A 107 -14.24 -5.75 -2.79
N GLY A 108 -14.31 -7.00 -3.24
CA GLY A 108 -14.52 -8.17 -2.37
C GLY A 108 -13.23 -8.69 -1.75
N GLU A 109 -13.30 -9.80 -1.03
CA GLU A 109 -12.17 -10.36 -0.26
C GLU A 109 -10.97 -10.80 -1.10
N THR A 110 -11.19 -11.02 -2.40
CA THR A 110 -10.15 -11.41 -3.37
C THR A 110 -9.44 -10.22 -4.00
N GLY A 111 -9.82 -8.99 -3.64
CA GLY A 111 -9.30 -7.76 -4.25
C GLY A 111 -9.83 -7.48 -5.66
N LEU A 112 -10.86 -8.22 -6.09
CA LEU A 112 -11.59 -7.97 -7.32
C LEU A 112 -12.84 -7.13 -7.04
N ARG A 113 -13.20 -6.27 -8.00
CA ARG A 113 -14.45 -5.50 -7.91
C ARG A 113 -15.63 -6.45 -7.85
N SER A 114 -16.44 -6.35 -6.81
CA SER A 114 -17.59 -7.19 -6.57
C SER A 114 -18.63 -6.41 -5.76
N PRO A 115 -19.89 -6.29 -6.23
CA PRO A 115 -20.95 -5.67 -5.47
C PRO A 115 -21.43 -6.63 -4.37
N TRP A 116 -20.69 -6.70 -3.27
CA TRP A 116 -20.98 -7.61 -2.15
C TRP A 116 -21.91 -7.01 -1.09
N MET A 117 -22.06 -5.67 -1.06
CA MET A 117 -23.01 -4.98 -0.19
C MET A 117 -24.39 -4.89 -0.84
N THR A 118 -25.45 -5.10 -0.05
CA THR A 118 -26.82 -4.78 -0.47
C THR A 118 -26.98 -3.28 -0.74
N PRO A 119 -27.83 -2.86 -1.70
CA PRO A 119 -28.07 -1.45 -1.98
C PRO A 119 -28.45 -0.62 -0.74
N GLU A 120 -29.26 -1.19 0.16
CA GLU A 120 -29.70 -0.52 1.39
C GLU A 120 -28.55 -0.28 2.38
N ALA A 121 -27.63 -1.24 2.49
CA ALA A 121 -26.42 -1.09 3.32
C ALA A 121 -25.50 -0.01 2.75
N ARG A 122 -25.31 0.00 1.43
CA ARG A 122 -24.49 1.01 0.74
C ARG A 122 -25.04 2.42 0.97
N LEU A 123 -26.34 2.63 0.77
CA LEU A 123 -26.99 3.93 1.01
C LEU A 123 -26.82 4.40 2.46
N ARG A 124 -26.93 3.49 3.44
CA ARG A 124 -26.69 3.82 4.85
C ARG A 124 -25.24 4.21 5.11
N LEU A 125 -24.27 3.52 4.50
CA LEU A 125 -22.86 3.87 4.61
C LEU A 125 -22.58 5.25 4.02
N GLU A 126 -23.06 5.51 2.80
CA GLU A 126 -22.89 6.80 2.11
C GLU A 126 -23.45 7.95 2.96
N ALA A 127 -24.64 7.80 3.54
CA ALA A 127 -25.23 8.80 4.43
C ALA A 127 -24.41 9.05 5.70
N ARG A 128 -23.77 8.01 6.27
CA ARG A 128 -22.89 8.16 7.45
C ARG A 128 -21.59 8.87 7.08
N LEU A 129 -21.01 8.55 5.93
CA LEU A 129 -19.80 9.19 5.44
C LEU A 129 -20.05 10.66 5.09
N GLU A 130 -21.19 10.98 4.49
CA GLU A 130 -21.60 12.37 4.24
C GLU A 130 -21.74 13.17 5.55
N CYS A 131 -22.25 12.55 6.62
CA CYS A 131 -22.34 13.19 7.93
C CYS A 131 -20.97 13.54 8.53
N VAL A 132 -19.94 12.71 8.29
CA VAL A 132 -18.57 12.95 8.76
C VAL A 132 -17.85 14.00 7.90
N ALA A 133 -18.22 14.11 6.62
CA ALA A 133 -17.63 15.07 5.69
C ALA A 133 -18.15 16.51 5.85
N LYS A 134 -19.25 16.71 6.57
CA LYS A 134 -19.84 18.02 6.88
C LYS A 134 -19.22 18.62 8.14
#